data_AF-A0A6B3G359-F1
#
_entry.id   AF-A0A6B3G359-F1
#
_cell.length_a   1.000
_cell.length_b   1.000
_cell.length_c   1.000
_cell.angle_alpha   90.00
_cell.angle_beta   90.00
_cell.angle_gamma   90.00
#
_symmetry.space_group_name_H-M   'P 1'
#
loop_
_entity.id
_entity.type
_entity.pdbx_description
1 polymer ?
#
loop_
_entity_poly.entity_id
_entity_poly.type
_entity_poly.pdbx_seq_one_letter_code
_entity_poly.pdbx_strand_id
1 'polypeptide(L)'
;TGNACLTADGEEWRLGRHEALWLAPRVPHALRIEPGGMALGPFLDPADQPRCRVQPLGAVPALTEVMTTALGAAPSTPEQVEPFRQALGRVLRGISRQYFP
;
A
#
# COMPACT_ATOMS: atom_id res chain seq x y z
N THR A 1 -9.85 15.41 1.18
CA THR A 1 -10.31 15.02 -0.17
C THR A 1 -9.09 14.51 -0.90
N GLY A 2 -9.16 13.34 -1.51
CA GLY A 2 -8.02 12.75 -2.19
C GLY A 2 -8.54 11.54 -2.94
N ASN A 3 -8.52 11.64 -4.26
CA ASN A 3 -8.97 10.58 -5.15
C ASN A 3 -7.84 10.26 -6.13
N ALA A 4 -7.75 9.00 -6.51
CA ALA A 4 -6.86 8.56 -7.56
C ALA A 4 -7.51 7.43 -8.36
N CYS A 5 -6.99 7.23 -9.56
CA CYS A 5 -7.36 6.17 -10.48
C CYS A 5 -6.11 5.36 -10.79
N LEU A 6 -6.07 4.09 -10.38
CA LEU A 6 -5.00 3.16 -10.67
C LEU A 6 -5.44 2.23 -11.79
N THR A 7 -4.68 2.17 -12.88
CA THR A 7 -4.79 1.09 -13.86
C THR A 7 -3.76 0.02 -13.51
N ALA A 8 -4.18 -1.20 -13.23
CA ALA A 8 -3.30 -2.31 -12.89
C ALA A 8 -3.90 -3.64 -13.36
N ASP A 9 -3.07 -4.50 -13.95
CA ASP A 9 -3.47 -5.82 -14.46
C ASP A 9 -4.62 -5.78 -15.49
N GLY A 10 -4.73 -4.68 -16.26
CA GLY A 10 -5.80 -4.48 -17.24
C GLY A 10 -7.11 -3.93 -16.67
N GLU A 11 -7.18 -3.72 -15.36
CA GLU A 11 -8.35 -3.20 -14.66
C GLU A 11 -8.13 -1.77 -14.15
N GLU A 12 -9.23 -1.02 -14.00
CA GLU A 12 -9.23 0.33 -13.42
C GLU A 12 -9.81 0.30 -12.00
N TRP A 13 -9.04 0.84 -11.07
CA TRP A 13 -9.38 0.92 -9.65
C TRP A 13 -9.49 2.37 -9.22
N ARG A 14 -10.63 2.74 -8.64
CA ARG A 14 -10.81 4.05 -8.02
C ARG A 14 -10.40 3.96 -6.56
N LEU A 15 -9.56 4.90 -6.13
CA LEU A 15 -9.09 5.03 -4.75
C LEU A 15 -9.60 6.33 -4.19
N GLY A 16 -10.37 6.23 -3.11
CA GLY A 16 -10.74 7.35 -2.26
C GLY A 16 -9.70 7.62 -1.18
N ARG A 17 -10.09 8.46 -0.21
CA ARG A 17 -9.21 8.87 0.88
C ARG A 17 -8.80 7.66 1.74
N HIS A 18 -7.47 7.48 1.88
CA HIS A 18 -6.85 6.42 2.67
C HIS A 18 -7.14 5.00 2.16
N GLU A 19 -7.75 4.84 0.99
CA GLU A 19 -7.93 3.53 0.39
C GLU A 19 -6.62 3.04 -0.21
N ALA A 20 -6.36 1.75 -0.05
CA ALA A 20 -5.13 1.12 -0.49
C ALA A 20 -5.40 -0.12 -1.35
N LEU A 21 -4.47 -0.37 -2.27
CA LEU A 21 -4.34 -1.59 -3.05
C LEU A 21 -2.98 -2.19 -2.75
N TRP A 22 -2.91 -3.52 -2.69
CA TRP A 22 -1.66 -4.25 -2.63
C TRP A 22 -1.40 -4.92 -3.97
N LEU A 23 -0.34 -4.46 -4.63
CA LEU A 23 0.10 -4.99 -5.91
C LEU A 23 1.11 -6.12 -5.68
N ALA A 24 0.90 -7.24 -6.36
CA ALA A 24 1.90 -8.29 -6.42
C ALA A 24 3.16 -7.80 -7.15
N PRO A 25 4.33 -8.43 -6.91
CA PRO A 25 5.55 -8.07 -7.61
C PRO A 25 5.36 -8.06 -9.14
N ARG A 26 5.90 -7.03 -9.79
CA ARG A 26 5.93 -6.87 -11.25
C ARG A 26 4.56 -6.74 -11.93
N VAL A 27 3.51 -6.37 -11.20
CA VAL A 27 2.25 -5.95 -11.83
C VAL A 27 2.47 -4.59 -12.49
N PRO A 28 2.35 -4.49 -13.84
CA PRO A 28 2.42 -3.20 -14.52
C PRO A 28 1.26 -2.33 -14.04
N HIS A 29 1.55 -1.09 -13.68
CA HIS A 29 0.53 -0.19 -13.17
C HIS A 29 0.82 1.26 -13.54
N ALA A 30 -0.24 2.05 -13.64
CA ALA A 30 -0.21 3.49 -13.84
C ALA A 30 -1.18 4.15 -12.86
N LEU A 31 -0.74 5.19 -12.17
CA LEU A 31 -1.54 5.91 -11.19
C LEU A 31 -1.77 7.35 -11.67
N ARG A 32 -3.04 7.75 -11.75
CA ARG A 32 -3.46 9.13 -11.99
C ARG A 32 -4.06 9.69 -10.70
N ILE A 33 -3.44 10.73 -10.16
CA ILE A 33 -3.85 11.39 -8.93
C ILE A 33 -4.64 12.65 -9.29
N GLU A 34 -5.82 12.84 -8.71
CA GLU A 34 -6.60 14.07 -8.91
C GLU A 34 -5.92 15.28 -8.25
N PRO A 35 -6.15 16.51 -8.72
CA PRO A 35 -5.56 17.72 -8.15
C PRO A 35 -5.75 17.81 -6.63
N GLY A 36 -4.66 18.09 -5.90
CA GLY A 36 -4.65 18.14 -4.44
C GLY A 36 -4.61 16.77 -3.74
N GLY A 37 -4.55 15.67 -4.50
CA GLY A 37 -4.31 14.33 -3.99
C GLY A 37 -2.83 14.01 -3.78
N MET A 38 -2.57 12.99 -2.96
CA MET A 38 -1.25 12.39 -2.79
C MET A 38 -1.44 10.88 -2.64
N ALA A 39 -0.53 10.11 -3.23
CA ALA A 39 -0.45 8.68 -3.03
C ALA A 39 0.92 8.33 -2.44
N LEU A 40 0.94 7.35 -1.55
CA LEU A 40 2.16 6.84 -0.95
C LEU A 40 2.33 5.37 -1.36
N GLY A 41 3.44 5.06 -2.02
CA GLY A 41 3.76 3.72 -2.51
C GLY A 41 5.13 3.28 -2.01
N PRO A 42 5.21 2.54 -0.89
CA PRO A 42 6.48 2.06 -0.34
C PRO A 42 6.91 0.77 -1.05
N PHE A 43 8.21 0.51 -1.05
CA PHE A 43 8.70 -0.84 -1.35
C PHE A 43 8.51 -1.76 -0.15
N LEU A 44 7.83 -2.88 -0.38
CA LEU A 44 7.57 -3.92 0.62
C LEU A 44 8.69 -4.96 0.65
N ASP A 45 8.68 -5.81 1.67
CA ASP A 45 9.50 -7.02 1.69
C ASP A 45 9.00 -8.01 0.62
N PRO A 46 9.88 -8.60 -0.23
CA PRO A 46 9.48 -9.61 -1.22
C PRO A 46 8.76 -10.85 -0.65
N ALA A 47 8.96 -11.16 0.64
CA ALA A 47 8.26 -12.24 1.32
C ALA A 47 6.78 -11.90 1.62
N ASP A 48 6.43 -10.62 1.65
CA ASP A 48 5.06 -10.16 1.82
C ASP A 48 4.35 -10.16 0.47
N GLN A 49 3.45 -11.13 0.27
CA GLN A 49 2.69 -11.27 -0.96
C GLN A 49 1.18 -11.12 -0.75
N PRO A 50 0.48 -10.43 -1.67
CA PRO A 50 -0.97 -10.43 -1.69
C PRO A 50 -1.51 -11.80 -2.12
N ARG A 51 -2.78 -12.07 -1.84
CA ARG A 51 -3.48 -13.30 -2.23
C ARG A 51 -3.79 -13.36 -3.73
N CYS A 52 -3.87 -12.20 -4.38
CA CYS A 52 -4.12 -12.04 -5.81
C CYS A 52 -3.22 -10.94 -6.37
N ARG A 53 -3.15 -10.82 -7.71
CA ARG A 53 -2.24 -9.90 -8.40
C ARG A 53 -2.48 -8.44 -8.01
N VAL A 54 -3.76 -8.05 -7.88
CA VAL A 54 -4.18 -6.78 -7.32
C VAL A 54 -5.16 -7.09 -6.19
N GLN A 55 -4.77 -6.81 -4.95
CA GLN A 55 -5.61 -7.06 -3.78
C GLN A 55 -6.11 -5.73 -3.21
N PRO A 56 -7.42 -5.46 -3.30
CA PRO A 56 -8.01 -4.31 -2.62
C PRO A 56 -7.96 -4.49 -1.11
N LEU A 57 -7.53 -3.45 -0.41
CA LEU A 57 -7.49 -3.42 1.06
C LEU A 57 -8.55 -2.48 1.64
N GLY A 58 -9.08 -1.56 0.83
CA GLY A 58 -9.93 -0.47 1.32
C GLY A 58 -9.15 0.45 2.25
N ALA A 59 -9.86 1.12 3.16
CA ALA A 59 -9.23 1.96 4.18
C ALA A 59 -8.72 1.12 5.35
N VAL A 60 -7.40 1.07 5.52
CA VAL A 60 -6.75 0.39 6.64
C VAL A 60 -6.02 1.41 7.52
N PRO A 61 -6.58 1.78 8.69
CA PRO A 61 -5.99 2.80 9.55
C PRO A 61 -4.54 2.52 9.94
N ALA A 62 -4.21 1.27 10.28
CA ALA A 62 -2.85 0.88 10.64
C ALA A 62 -1.83 1.07 9.50
N LEU A 63 -2.24 0.89 8.24
CA LEU A 63 -1.36 1.21 7.10
C LEU A 63 -1.15 2.72 6.99
N THR A 64 -2.22 3.50 7.13
CA THR A 64 -2.14 4.96 7.07
C THR A 64 -1.21 5.50 8.15
N GLU A 65 -1.30 4.98 9.37
CA GLU A 65 -0.42 5.34 10.48
C GLU A 65 1.05 5.08 10.13
N VAL A 66 1.41 3.84 9.78
CA VAL A 66 2.81 3.50 9.45
C VAL A 66 3.34 4.36 8.29
N MET A 67 2.53 4.55 7.24
CA MET A 67 2.92 5.34 6.06
C MET A 67 3.12 6.82 6.38
N THR A 68 2.24 7.41 7.17
CA THR A 68 2.35 8.83 7.56
C THR A 68 3.48 9.06 8.56
N THR A 69 3.72 8.11 9.48
CA THR A 69 4.89 8.14 10.35
C THR A 69 6.18 8.05 9.56
N ALA A 70 6.28 7.13 8.58
CA ALA A 70 7.45 7.01 7.72
C ALA A 70 7.70 8.30 6.92
N LEU A 71 6.63 8.89 6.37
CA LEU A 71 6.72 10.16 5.65
C LEU A 71 7.24 11.30 6.54
N GLY A 72 6.74 11.41 7.76
CA GLY A 72 7.16 12.44 8.71
C GLY A 72 8.58 12.22 9.27
N ALA A 73 8.97 10.97 9.49
CA ALA A 73 10.31 10.61 9.95
C ALA A 73 11.39 10.77 8.86
N ALA A 74 10.98 10.73 7.58
CA ALA A 74 11.85 10.87 6.40
C ALA A 74 13.14 10.01 6.48
N PRO A 75 13.01 8.67 6.65
CA PRO A 75 14.17 7.79 6.77
C PRO A 75 14.99 7.81 5.47
N SER A 76 16.31 7.89 5.61
CA SER A 76 17.24 8.03 4.47
C SER A 76 18.25 6.90 4.36
N THR A 77 18.36 6.04 5.38
CA THR A 77 19.23 4.85 5.35
C THR A 77 18.44 3.54 5.36
N PRO A 78 19.01 2.43 4.85
CA PRO A 78 18.36 1.12 4.92
C PRO A 78 17.94 0.72 6.34
N GLU A 79 18.79 1.00 7.33
CA GLU A 79 18.55 0.70 8.75
C GLU A 79 17.38 1.50 9.32
N GLN A 80 17.17 2.72 8.82
CA GLN A 80 16.02 3.56 9.19
C GLN A 80 14.74 3.14 8.47
N VAL A 81 14.84 2.66 7.22
CA VAL A 81 13.70 2.20 6.41
C VAL A 81 13.16 0.86 6.89
N GLU A 82 14.05 -0.03 7.34
CA GLU A 82 13.72 -1.42 7.64
C GLU A 82 12.62 -1.58 8.71
N PRO A 83 12.61 -0.85 9.83
CA PRO A 83 11.52 -0.90 10.81
C PRO A 83 10.14 -0.59 10.21
N PHE A 84 10.06 0.38 9.30
CA PHE A 84 8.80 0.74 8.62
C PHE A 84 8.36 -0.35 7.64
N ARG A 85 9.30 -0.92 6.88
CA ARG A 85 9.01 -2.05 5.97
C ARG A 85 8.47 -3.25 6.75
N GLN A 86 9.10 -3.61 7.86
CA GLN A 86 8.63 -4.69 8.73
C GLN A 86 7.26 -4.40 9.35
N ALA A 87 7.00 -3.15 9.74
CA ALA A 87 5.71 -2.73 10.27
C ALA A 87 4.61 -2.85 9.22
N LEU A 88 4.84 -2.39 7.98
CA LEU A 88 3.92 -2.58 6.87
C LEU A 88 3.64 -4.07 6.63
N GLY A 89 4.68 -4.90 6.56
CA GLY A 89 4.55 -6.34 6.40
C GLY A 89 3.70 -7.00 7.49
N ARG A 90 3.89 -6.62 8.76
CA ARG A 90 3.06 -7.11 9.88
C ARG A 90 1.58 -6.77 9.69
N VAL A 91 1.26 -5.54 9.30
CA VAL A 91 -0.11 -5.11 9.05
C VAL A 91 -0.72 -5.89 7.88
N LEU A 92 0.00 -5.96 6.77
CA LEU A 92 -0.42 -6.64 5.54
C LEU A 92 -0.67 -8.14 5.76
N ARG A 93 0.24 -8.84 6.44
CA ARG A 93 0.04 -10.25 6.82
C ARG A 93 -1.15 -10.44 7.75
N GLY A 94 -1.43 -9.48 8.63
CA GLY A 94 -2.61 -9.50 9.51
C GLY A 94 -3.94 -9.44 8.76
N ILE A 95 -3.99 -8.66 7.67
CA ILE A 95 -5.17 -8.54 6.79
C ILE A 95 -5.32 -9.79 5.93
N SER A 96 -4.20 -10.34 5.45
CA SER A 96 -4.17 -11.54 4.62
C SER A 96 -4.39 -12.85 5.38
N ARG A 97 -4.70 -12.83 6.68
CA ARG A 97 -5.17 -14.02 7.41
C ARG A 97 -6.65 -14.29 7.10
N GLN A 98 -6.97 -15.52 6.70
CA GLN A 98 -8.37 -15.95 6.60
C GLN A 98 -8.89 -16.08 8.04
N TYR A 99 -9.89 -15.28 8.40
CA TYR A 99 -10.53 -15.42 9.70
C TYR A 99 -11.54 -16.58 9.71
N PHE A 100 -11.96 -17.07 8.53
CA PHE A 100 -12.84 -18.24 8.39
C PHE A 100 -12.50 -19.01 7.10
N PRO A 101 -12.54 -20.37 7.13
CA PRO A 101 -12.37 -21.23 5.95
C PRO A 101 -13.53 -21.12 4.96
#